data_AF-A0A7V8YCM4-F1
#
_entry.id   AF-A0A7V8YCM4-F1
#
_cell.length_a   1.000
_cell.length_b   1.000
_cell.length_c   1.000
_cell.angle_alpha   90.00
_cell.angle_beta   90.00
_cell.angle_gamma   90.00
#
_symmetry.space_group_name_H-M   'P 1'
#
loop_
_entity.id
_entity.type
_entity.pdbx_description
1 polymer ?
#
loop_
_entity_poly.entity_id
_entity_poly.type
_entity_poly.pdbx_seq_one_letter_code
_entity_poly.pdbx_strand_id
1 'polypeptide(L)'
;MAELPACGLYRTTSALPGRETQVPANALIYFHNHSDAGPPLVLLPDAVASNTWKFATKGFLVQAAEFPSTLETLKAEGYYLLGAPLQIADRRVEPGQLIQLGYNRQGEPLAFFPTRDAATNALVFPTKGSKLGPQTFASLQMIDIRGPHAP
;
A
#
# COMPACT_ATOMS: atom_id res chain seq x y z
N MET A 1 16.38 -19.18 -13.69
CA MET A 1 15.58 -19.01 -12.47
C MET A 1 14.85 -17.71 -12.61
N ALA A 2 13.53 -17.67 -12.41
CA ALA A 2 12.79 -16.42 -12.46
C ALA A 2 13.29 -15.51 -11.32
N GLU A 3 13.55 -14.25 -11.64
CA GLU A 3 13.96 -13.26 -10.65
C GLU A 3 12.80 -13.00 -9.67
N LEU A 4 13.09 -13.02 -8.37
CA LEU A 4 12.08 -12.74 -7.36
C LEU A 4 11.70 -11.25 -7.40
N PRO A 5 10.42 -10.90 -7.19
CA PRO A 5 10.01 -9.51 -7.12
C PRO A 5 10.67 -8.80 -5.92
N ALA A 6 10.77 -7.47 -5.97
CA ALA A 6 11.39 -6.68 -4.90
C ALA A 6 10.61 -6.78 -3.59
N CYS A 7 11.25 -6.50 -2.44
CA CYS A 7 10.54 -6.33 -1.19
C CYS A 7 9.51 -5.19 -1.29
N GLY A 8 8.33 -5.38 -0.71
CA GLY A 8 7.31 -4.33 -0.69
C GLY A 8 5.89 -4.83 -0.54
N LEU A 9 4.95 -3.94 -0.86
CA LEU A 9 3.52 -4.21 -0.80
C LEU A 9 3.03 -4.87 -2.08
N TYR A 10 2.24 -5.92 -1.90
CA TYR A 10 1.64 -6.64 -3.01
C TYR A 10 0.19 -6.99 -2.70
N ARG A 11 -0.59 -7.14 -3.77
CA ARG A 11 -1.88 -7.82 -3.74
C ARG A 11 -1.72 -9.21 -4.33
N THR A 12 -2.24 -10.22 -3.65
CA THR A 12 -2.26 -11.58 -4.18
C THR A 12 -3.30 -11.70 -5.29
N THR A 13 -2.96 -12.32 -6.42
CA THR A 13 -3.94 -12.67 -7.48
C THR A 13 -4.39 -14.13 -7.38
N SER A 14 -3.59 -14.96 -6.69
CA SER A 14 -3.90 -16.33 -6.31
C SER A 14 -3.65 -16.54 -4.82
N ALA A 15 -4.27 -17.55 -4.23
CA ALA A 15 -3.96 -17.93 -2.85
C ALA A 15 -2.52 -18.47 -2.74
N LEU A 16 -1.90 -18.38 -1.55
CA LEU A 16 -0.60 -19.01 -1.28
C LEU A 16 -0.80 -20.53 -1.12
N PRO A 17 -0.13 -21.37 -1.93
CA PRO A 17 -0.26 -22.82 -1.82
C PRO A 17 0.07 -23.36 -0.42
N GLY A 18 -0.82 -24.20 0.12
CA GLY A 18 -0.72 -24.77 1.46
C GLY A 18 -1.07 -23.81 2.61
N ARG A 19 -1.48 -22.57 2.30
CA ARG A 19 -1.86 -21.51 3.24
C ARG A 19 -3.07 -20.71 2.75
N GLU A 20 -3.94 -21.33 1.97
CA GLU A 20 -5.00 -20.67 1.22
C GLU A 20 -5.99 -19.93 2.12
N THR A 21 -6.22 -20.44 3.34
CA THR A 21 -7.08 -19.80 4.35
C THR A 21 -6.43 -18.54 4.94
N GLN A 22 -5.12 -18.54 5.14
CA GLN A 22 -4.40 -17.42 5.75
C GLN A 22 -4.02 -16.34 4.73
N VAL A 23 -3.67 -16.76 3.52
CA VAL A 23 -3.26 -15.88 2.41
C VAL A 23 -4.12 -16.23 1.18
N PRO A 24 -5.38 -15.80 1.14
CA PRO A 24 -6.25 -16.02 -0.01
C PRO A 24 -5.83 -15.13 -1.18
N ALA A 25 -6.46 -15.32 -2.35
CA ALA A 25 -6.42 -14.33 -3.43
C ALA A 25 -7.08 -13.01 -2.98
N ASN A 26 -6.68 -11.90 -3.58
CA ASN A 26 -7.12 -10.55 -3.23
C ASN A 26 -6.84 -10.19 -1.77
N ALA A 27 -5.65 -10.51 -1.28
CA ALA A 27 -5.16 -10.12 0.02
C ALA A 27 -4.01 -9.12 -0.12
N LEU A 28 -4.00 -8.09 0.74
CA LEU A 28 -2.84 -7.25 0.93
C LEU A 28 -1.77 -8.02 1.72
N ILE A 29 -0.54 -8.00 1.22
CA ILE A 29 0.61 -8.60 1.88
C ILE A 29 1.83 -7.68 1.80
N TYR A 30 2.79 -7.91 2.68
CA TYR A 30 4.16 -7.47 2.47
C TYR A 30 5.01 -8.69 2.10
N PHE A 31 5.71 -8.60 0.97
CA PHE A 31 6.61 -9.65 0.47
C PHE A 31 8.05 -9.29 0.81
N HIS A 32 8.79 -10.24 1.38
CA HIS A 32 10.24 -10.15 1.55
C HIS A 32 10.94 -11.15 0.63
N ASN A 33 11.77 -10.65 -0.27
CA ASN A 33 12.57 -11.46 -1.19
C ASN A 33 13.94 -11.87 -0.64
N HIS A 34 14.41 -11.15 0.39
CA HIS A 34 15.67 -11.37 1.07
C HIS A 34 15.44 -11.82 2.52
N SER A 35 15.52 -13.12 2.77
CA SER A 35 16.02 -13.54 4.07
C SER A 35 17.43 -14.05 3.81
N ASP A 36 18.42 -13.52 4.53
CA ASP A 36 19.86 -13.74 4.28
C ASP A 36 20.31 -15.22 4.31
N ALA A 37 19.40 -16.18 4.51
CA ALA A 37 19.67 -17.62 4.40
C ALA A 37 18.40 -18.50 4.12
N GLY A 38 17.29 -17.94 3.64
CA GLY A 38 16.01 -18.68 3.60
C GLY A 38 15.05 -18.30 2.47
N PRO A 39 13.99 -19.10 2.26
CA PRO A 39 13.00 -18.85 1.22
C PRO A 39 12.25 -17.52 1.46
N PRO A 40 11.63 -16.94 0.41
CA PRO A 40 10.88 -15.69 0.54
C PRO A 40 9.77 -15.79 1.58
N LEU A 41 9.37 -14.65 2.14
CA LEU A 41 8.39 -14.59 3.22
C LEU A 41 7.23 -13.66 2.86
N VAL A 42 6.01 -14.07 3.24
CA VAL A 42 4.81 -13.25 3.19
C VAL A 42 4.41 -12.84 4.60
N LEU A 43 4.32 -11.55 4.86
CA LEU A 43 3.78 -10.98 6.10
C LEU A 43 2.35 -10.50 5.88
N LEU A 44 1.49 -10.80 6.85
CA LEU A 44 0.10 -10.32 6.84
C LEU A 44 -0.02 -8.96 7.55
N PRO A 45 -0.99 -8.12 7.12
CA PRO A 45 -1.31 -6.88 7.82
C PRO A 45 -1.83 -7.17 9.24
N ASP A 46 -1.26 -6.52 10.24
CA ASP A 46 -1.54 -6.73 11.67
C ASP A 46 -2.37 -5.59 12.25
N ALA A 47 -1.84 -4.36 12.17
CA ALA A 47 -2.48 -3.16 12.69
C ALA A 47 -2.43 -2.01 11.69
N VAL A 48 -3.32 -1.03 11.84
CA VAL A 48 -3.27 0.23 11.09
C VAL A 48 -2.86 1.35 12.04
N ALA A 49 -1.87 2.13 11.65
CA ALA A 49 -1.48 3.36 12.34
C ALA A 49 -1.38 4.48 11.32
N SER A 50 -2.13 5.57 11.56
CA SER A 50 -2.17 6.75 10.67
C SER A 50 -2.37 6.37 9.19
N ASN A 51 -3.37 5.55 8.90
CA ASN A 51 -3.73 5.05 7.56
C ASN A 51 -2.63 4.24 6.84
N THR A 52 -1.64 3.73 7.58
CA THR A 52 -0.60 2.83 7.06
C THR A 52 -0.65 1.50 7.79
N TRP A 53 -0.36 0.42 7.08
CA TRP A 53 -0.30 -0.91 7.67
C TRP A 53 1.01 -1.14 8.42
N LYS A 54 0.87 -1.70 9.60
CA LYS A 54 1.91 -2.43 10.31
C LYS A 54 1.73 -3.90 10.01
N PHE A 55 2.79 -4.54 9.56
CA PHE A 55 2.80 -5.95 9.21
C PHE A 55 3.32 -6.78 10.38
N ALA A 56 2.84 -8.03 10.47
CA ALA A 56 3.29 -8.97 11.48
C ALA A 56 4.81 -9.21 11.38
N THR A 57 5.46 -9.47 12.51
CA THR A 57 6.90 -9.78 12.55
C THR A 57 7.21 -11.22 12.11
N LYS A 58 6.20 -12.09 12.11
CA LYS A 58 6.27 -13.48 11.63
C LYS A 58 5.35 -13.64 10.43
N GLY A 59 5.80 -14.41 9.45
CA GLY A 59 5.07 -14.66 8.22
C GLY A 59 5.06 -16.12 7.81
N PHE A 60 4.64 -16.34 6.56
CA PHE A 60 4.64 -17.64 5.92
C PHE A 60 5.76 -17.72 4.90
N LEU A 61 6.52 -18.82 4.93
CA LEU A 61 7.53 -19.10 3.91
C LEU A 61 6.83 -19.43 2.59
N VAL A 62 7.35 -18.87 1.50
CA VAL A 62 6.90 -19.14 0.14
C VAL A 62 7.71 -20.31 -0.40
N GLN A 63 7.08 -21.49 -0.43
CA GLN A 63 7.70 -22.72 -0.93
C GLN A 63 7.43 -22.94 -2.42
N ALA A 64 6.30 -22.44 -2.92
CA ALA A 64 5.91 -22.51 -4.32
C ALA A 64 6.69 -21.48 -5.14
N ALA A 65 7.50 -21.95 -6.08
CA ALA A 65 8.40 -21.12 -6.88
C ALA A 65 7.65 -20.15 -7.83
N GLU A 66 6.42 -20.51 -8.20
CA GLU A 66 5.53 -19.75 -9.07
C GLU A 66 4.71 -18.70 -8.35
N PHE A 67 4.53 -18.79 -7.03
CA PHE A 67 3.68 -17.84 -6.30
C PHE A 67 4.16 -16.39 -6.40
N PRO A 68 5.47 -16.06 -6.29
CA PRO A 68 5.94 -14.68 -6.41
C PRO A 68 5.59 -14.02 -7.74
N SER A 69 5.50 -14.77 -8.84
CA SER A 69 5.17 -14.21 -10.16
C SER A 69 3.68 -13.92 -10.33
N THR A 70 2.82 -14.40 -9.42
CA THR A 70 1.38 -14.07 -9.42
C THR A 70 1.09 -12.78 -8.66
N LEU A 71 2.05 -12.20 -7.95
CA LEU A 71 1.84 -11.01 -7.13
C LEU A 71 1.66 -9.74 -7.99
N GLU A 72 0.64 -8.95 -7.66
CA GLU A 72 0.43 -7.62 -8.23
C GLU A 72 1.15 -6.58 -7.35
N THR A 73 2.14 -5.88 -7.91
CA THR A 73 2.89 -4.85 -7.19
C THR A 73 2.00 -3.67 -6.83
N LEU A 74 2.08 -3.23 -5.57
CA LEU A 74 1.42 -2.02 -5.10
C LEU A 74 2.45 -0.91 -4.86
N LYS A 75 2.02 0.34 -5.08
CA LYS A 75 2.79 1.53 -4.68
C LYS A 75 2.93 1.54 -3.16
N ALA A 76 4.05 2.05 -2.65
CA ALA A 76 4.24 2.21 -1.22
C ALA A 76 3.14 3.11 -0.62
N GLU A 77 2.68 2.79 0.59
CA GLU A 77 1.84 3.73 1.36
C GLU A 77 2.62 5.01 1.67
N GLY A 78 1.91 6.11 1.86
CA GLY A 78 2.54 7.39 2.20
C GLY A 78 1.88 8.58 1.51
N TYR A 79 2.64 9.67 1.38
CA TYR A 79 2.12 10.93 0.87
C TYR A 79 2.42 11.09 -0.62
N TYR A 80 1.42 11.59 -1.35
CA TYR A 80 1.48 11.77 -2.78
C TYR A 80 0.85 13.09 -3.18
N LEU A 81 1.31 13.65 -4.29
CA LEU A 81 0.58 14.67 -5.03
C LEU A 81 -0.24 14.01 -6.14
N LEU A 82 -1.45 14.51 -6.31
CA LEU A 82 -2.33 14.09 -7.39
C LEU A 82 -1.88 14.70 -8.73
N GLY A 83 -1.45 13.89 -9.69
CA GLY A 83 -0.97 14.38 -11.00
C GLY A 83 -2.05 14.66 -12.04
N ALA A 84 -3.27 14.13 -11.85
CA ALA A 84 -4.39 14.28 -12.78
C ALA A 84 -5.72 14.45 -12.03
N PRO A 85 -6.74 15.11 -12.61
CA PRO A 85 -8.02 15.27 -11.94
C PRO A 85 -8.61 13.93 -11.52
N LEU A 86 -9.19 13.87 -10.32
CA LEU A 86 -9.80 12.67 -9.77
C LEU A 86 -11.27 12.95 -9.46
N GLN A 87 -12.15 12.07 -9.92
CA GLN A 87 -13.55 12.09 -9.54
C GLN A 87 -13.76 11.18 -8.31
N ILE A 88 -14.26 11.76 -7.22
CA ILE A 88 -14.66 11.03 -6.01
C ILE A 88 -16.13 11.32 -5.75
N ALA A 89 -16.96 10.29 -5.92
CA ALA A 89 -18.41 10.44 -5.84
C ALA A 89 -18.88 11.62 -6.73
N ASP A 90 -19.51 12.62 -6.14
CA ASP A 90 -20.02 13.84 -6.77
C ASP A 90 -18.99 14.99 -6.85
N ARG A 91 -17.77 14.79 -6.36
CA ARG A 91 -16.73 15.82 -6.28
C ARG A 91 -15.58 15.56 -7.24
N ARG A 92 -15.16 16.62 -7.91
CA ARG A 92 -13.92 16.65 -8.70
C ARG A 92 -12.80 17.24 -7.85
N VAL A 93 -11.69 16.52 -7.79
CA VAL A 93 -10.46 16.94 -7.13
C VAL A 93 -9.44 17.29 -8.21
N GLU A 94 -8.93 18.52 -8.17
CA GLU A 94 -7.96 19.00 -9.16
C GLU A 94 -6.55 18.48 -8.88
N PRO A 95 -5.65 18.47 -9.89
CA PRO A 95 -4.24 18.13 -9.69
C PRO A 95 -3.55 19.03 -8.64
N GLY A 96 -2.42 18.55 -8.11
CA GLY A 96 -1.61 19.23 -7.11
C GLY A 96 -2.14 19.11 -5.68
N GLN A 97 -3.24 18.38 -5.48
CA GLN A 97 -3.77 18.10 -4.15
C GLN A 97 -2.90 17.07 -3.43
N LEU A 98 -2.61 17.33 -2.15
CA LEU A 98 -1.96 16.38 -1.26
C LEU A 98 -2.93 15.26 -0.90
N ILE A 99 -2.48 14.02 -1.05
CA ILE A 99 -3.20 12.84 -0.59
C ILE A 99 -2.26 11.97 0.24
N GLN A 100 -2.85 11.20 1.15
CA GLN A 100 -2.19 10.01 1.68
C GLN A 100 -2.78 8.78 0.98
N LEU A 101 -1.91 7.93 0.46
CA LEU A 101 -2.24 6.62 -0.10
C LEU A 101 -2.13 5.56 1.00
N GLY A 102 -3.19 4.78 1.18
CA GLY A 102 -3.21 3.57 1.98
C GLY A 102 -3.99 2.46 1.27
N TYR A 103 -4.14 1.31 1.91
CA TYR A 103 -4.90 0.17 1.35
C TYR A 103 -5.86 -0.42 2.36
N ASN A 104 -6.89 -1.14 1.89
CA ASN A 104 -7.64 -2.05 2.75
C ASN A 104 -6.98 -3.44 2.80
N ARG A 105 -7.57 -4.38 3.56
CA ARG A 105 -7.05 -5.75 3.68
C ARG A 105 -7.05 -6.54 2.38
N GLN A 106 -7.80 -6.09 1.37
CA GLN A 106 -7.86 -6.72 0.05
C GLN A 106 -6.83 -6.15 -0.94
N GLY A 107 -6.05 -5.15 -0.54
CA GLY A 107 -5.11 -4.45 -1.41
C GLY A 107 -5.78 -3.43 -2.32
N GLU A 108 -7.04 -3.03 -2.05
CA GLU A 108 -7.68 -1.94 -2.79
C GLU A 108 -7.12 -0.58 -2.33
N PRO A 109 -6.67 0.29 -3.25
CA PRO A 109 -6.09 1.58 -2.91
C PRO A 109 -7.14 2.57 -2.39
N LEU A 110 -6.78 3.28 -1.33
CA LEU A 110 -7.57 4.31 -0.67
C LEU A 110 -6.80 5.63 -0.65
N ALA A 111 -7.45 6.72 -1.05
CA ALA A 111 -6.95 8.08 -0.90
C ALA A 111 -7.60 8.76 0.31
N PHE A 112 -6.76 9.33 1.18
CA PHE A 112 -7.16 10.14 2.31
C PHE A 112 -6.75 11.59 2.03
N PHE A 113 -7.76 12.47 1.93
CA PHE A 113 -7.55 13.90 1.66
C PHE A 113 -7.48 14.63 2.99
N PRO A 114 -6.39 15.34 3.29
CA PRO A 114 -6.27 16.05 4.54
C PRO A 114 -7.16 17.31 4.55
N THR A 115 -7.56 17.70 5.76
CA THR A 115 -8.11 19.02 6.04
C THR A 115 -7.12 19.82 6.87
N ARG A 116 -7.08 21.14 6.73
CA ARG A 116 -6.28 22.01 7.60
C ARG A 116 -7.05 22.31 8.89
N ASP A 117 -6.45 22.01 10.03
CA ASP A 117 -6.86 22.57 11.30
C ASP A 117 -6.34 24.02 11.40
N ALA A 118 -7.27 24.98 11.50
CA ALA A 118 -6.93 26.40 11.52
C ALA A 118 -6.25 26.85 12.83
N ALA A 119 -6.52 26.18 13.95
CA ALA A 119 -5.99 26.55 15.26
C ALA A 119 -4.53 26.12 15.43
N THR A 120 -4.22 24.91 14.95
CA THR A 120 -2.88 24.32 15.08
C THR A 120 -2.02 24.47 13.83
N ASN A 121 -2.62 24.92 12.71
CA ASN A 121 -2.01 24.91 11.38
C ASN A 121 -1.55 23.50 10.93
N ALA A 122 -2.16 22.45 11.48
CA ALA A 122 -1.83 21.07 11.15
C ALA A 122 -2.66 20.55 9.96
N LEU A 123 -2.09 19.61 9.21
CA LEU A 123 -2.84 18.77 8.27
C LEU A 123 -3.39 17.57 9.03
N VAL A 124 -4.71 17.42 9.02
CA VAL A 124 -5.43 16.32 9.69
C VAL A 124 -5.98 15.39 8.63
N PHE A 125 -5.54 14.14 8.66
CA PHE A 125 -6.01 13.10 7.75
C PHE A 125 -7.21 12.36 8.36
N PRO A 126 -8.26 12.08 7.56
CA PRO A 126 -9.40 11.30 8.02
C PRO A 126 -9.02 9.83 8.22
N THR A 127 -9.82 9.11 8.99
CA THR A 127 -9.69 7.65 9.20
C THR A 127 -10.44 6.81 8.15
N LYS A 128 -11.20 7.47 7.27
CA LYS A 128 -11.91 6.86 6.14
C LYS A 128 -11.38 7.47 4.83
N GLY A 129 -10.99 6.60 3.90
CA GLY A 129 -10.48 6.99 2.59
C GLY A 129 -11.50 6.73 1.48
N SER A 130 -11.26 7.35 0.33
CA SER A 130 -12.02 7.12 -0.90
C SER A 130 -11.30 6.09 -1.77
N LYS A 131 -12.03 5.15 -2.37
CA LYS A 131 -11.42 4.18 -3.30
C LYS A 131 -10.81 4.91 -4.50
N LEU A 132 -9.60 4.50 -4.88
CA LEU A 132 -8.95 4.99 -6.09
C LEU A 132 -9.13 4.02 -7.25
N GLY A 133 -9.43 4.58 -8.43
CA GLY A 133 -9.43 3.82 -9.67
C GLY A 133 -8.00 3.62 -10.21
N PRO A 134 -7.77 2.62 -11.08
CA PRO A 134 -6.44 2.32 -11.65
C PRO A 134 -5.81 3.52 -12.39
N GLN A 135 -6.61 4.31 -13.11
CA GLN A 135 -6.11 5.46 -13.86
C GLN A 135 -5.54 6.55 -12.93
N THR A 136 -6.21 6.84 -11.82
CA THR A 136 -5.70 7.82 -10.85
C THR A 136 -4.47 7.30 -10.15
N PHE A 137 -4.43 6.01 -9.83
CA PHE A 137 -3.28 5.37 -9.20
C PHE A 137 -1.99 5.59 -9.99
N ALA A 138 -2.05 5.53 -11.33
CA ALA A 138 -0.90 5.80 -12.19
C ALA A 138 -0.40 7.26 -12.12
N SER A 139 -1.29 8.22 -11.85
CA SER A 139 -0.97 9.65 -11.79
C SER A 139 -0.36 10.12 -10.46
N LEU A 140 -0.26 9.25 -9.46
CA LEU A 140 0.24 9.61 -8.14
C LEU A 140 1.75 9.80 -8.14
N GLN A 141 2.19 10.98 -7.69
CA GLN A 141 3.60 11.34 -7.54
C GLN A 141 3.98 11.31 -6.07
N MET A 142 4.86 10.38 -5.67
CA MET A 142 5.28 10.26 -4.28
C MET A 142 5.99 11.53 -3.86
N ILE A 143 5.65 12.04 -2.68
CA ILE A 143 6.40 13.13 -2.07
C ILE A 143 7.06 12.65 -0.80
N ASP A 144 8.29 13.12 -0.63
CA ASP A 144 9.03 12.96 0.59
C ASP A 144 8.83 14.21 1.45
N ILE A 145 8.14 14.05 2.56
CA ILE A 145 7.86 15.15 3.50
C ILE A 145 8.95 15.30 4.57
N ARG A 146 10.09 14.62 4.42
CA ARG A 146 11.25 14.84 5.28
C ARG A 146 11.76 16.28 5.11
N GLY A 147 11.71 17.04 6.20
CA GLY A 147 12.33 18.36 6.26
C GLY A 147 13.85 18.27 6.32
N PRO A 148 14.58 19.36 6.07
CA PRO A 148 16.04 19.42 6.18
C PRO A 148 16.55 19.22 7.62
N HIS A 149 15.66 19.26 8.59
CA HIS A 149 15.92 19.06 10.02
C HIS A 149 15.21 17.82 10.56
N ALA A 150 14.80 16.88 9.70
CA ALA A 150 14.41 15.57 10.18
C ALA A 150 15.60 14.95 10.95
N PRO A 151 15.38 14.36 12.14
CA PRO A 151 16.42 13.58 12.79
C PRO A 151 16.86 12.39 11.93
#